data_AF-A0A6P2CXK9-F1
#
_entry.id   AF-A0A6P2CXK9-F1
#
_cell.length_a   1.000
_cell.length_b   1.000
_cell.length_c   1.000
_cell.angle_alpha   90.00
_cell.angle_beta   90.00
_cell.angle_gamma   90.00
#
_symmetry.space_group_name_H-M   'P 1'
#
loop_
_entity.id
_entity.type
_entity.pdbx_description
1 polymer ?
#
loop_
_entity_poly.entity_id
_entity_poly.type
_entity_poly.pdbx_seq_one_letter_code
_entity_poly.pdbx_strand_id
1 'polypeptide(L)'
;MTKPLPFQLWLEFEHWIPQEGDDLETDFFNMQVTLACGTKYALNVWTFKYLSKSIEECSETGEYLSGCYHSAPDLFVARLDRALIERVVADLIAQRALKEEWKVPAQLEDS
;
A
#
# COMPACT_ATOMS: atom_id res chain seq x y z
N MET A 1 5.94 13.07 24.59
CA MET A 1 6.85 12.25 23.76
C MET A 1 6.08 10.99 23.38
N THR A 2 5.77 10.82 22.09
CA THR A 2 5.14 9.60 21.56
C THR A 2 6.15 8.45 21.60
N LYS A 3 5.74 7.30 22.12
CA LYS A 3 6.55 6.08 22.11
C LYS A 3 6.84 5.71 20.64
N PRO A 4 8.07 5.36 20.26
CA PRO A 4 8.35 4.94 18.90
C PRO A 4 7.51 3.72 18.54
N LEU A 5 6.91 3.73 17.36
CA LEU A 5 6.16 2.60 16.82
C LEU A 5 7.11 1.41 16.67
N PRO A 6 6.65 0.16 16.88
CA PRO A 6 7.49 -1.04 16.81
C PRO A 6 7.87 -1.45 15.36
N PHE A 7 7.71 -0.54 14.41
CA PHE A 7 7.95 -0.74 12.98
C PHE A 7 8.37 0.56 12.30
N GLN A 8 8.98 0.45 11.12
CA GLN A 8 9.28 1.56 10.21
C GLN A 8 8.46 1.41 8.94
N LEU A 9 8.14 2.54 8.30
CA LEU A 9 7.40 2.60 7.04
C LEU A 9 8.20 3.34 5.97
N TRP A 10 8.28 2.73 4.79
CA TRP A 10 8.56 3.42 3.55
C TRP A 10 7.27 3.48 2.73
N LEU A 11 6.91 4.68 2.27
CA LEU A 11 5.68 4.95 1.52
C LEU A 11 6.06 5.59 0.20
N GLU A 12 5.76 4.92 -0.92
CA GLU A 12 6.21 5.35 -2.25
C GLU A 12 5.77 6.79 -2.59
N PHE A 13 4.54 7.16 -2.24
CA PHE A 13 3.98 8.49 -2.54
C PHE A 13 4.72 9.65 -1.87
N GLU A 14 5.51 9.41 -0.82
CA GLU A 14 6.32 10.47 -0.18
C GLU A 14 7.55 10.87 -0.99
N HIS A 15 7.87 10.08 -2.00
CA HIS A 15 8.99 10.32 -2.91
C HIS A 15 8.56 10.95 -4.23
N TRP A 16 7.26 11.25 -4.37
CA TRP A 16 6.71 11.92 -5.55
C TRP A 16 6.56 13.42 -5.31
N ILE A 17 6.56 14.18 -6.40
CA ILE A 17 6.25 15.61 -6.36
C ILE A 17 4.73 15.72 -6.56
N PRO A 18 3.97 16.24 -5.57
CA PRO A 18 2.53 16.41 -5.73
C PRO A 18 2.22 17.30 -6.93
N GLN A 19 1.27 16.90 -7.75
CA GLN A 19 0.76 17.68 -8.87
C GLN A 19 -0.55 18.39 -8.54
N GLU A 20 -0.85 19.43 -9.32
CA GLU A 20 -2.13 20.11 -9.22
C GLU A 20 -3.25 19.14 -9.65
N GLY A 21 -4.16 18.84 -8.72
CA GLY A 21 -5.25 17.88 -8.93
C GLY A 21 -5.04 16.50 -8.31
N ASP A 22 -3.92 16.25 -7.63
CA ASP A 22 -3.73 15.01 -6.87
C ASP A 22 -4.81 14.86 -5.80
N ASP A 23 -5.55 13.75 -5.85
CA ASP A 23 -6.55 13.37 -4.86
C ASP A 23 -6.09 12.11 -4.12
N LEU A 24 -5.78 12.30 -2.84
CA LEU A 24 -5.29 11.28 -1.92
C LEU A 24 -6.26 10.09 -1.75
N GLU A 25 -7.52 10.21 -2.19
CA GLU A 25 -8.52 9.14 -2.10
C GLU A 25 -8.68 8.35 -3.42
N THR A 26 -8.00 8.74 -4.50
CA THR A 26 -8.16 8.16 -5.85
C THR A 26 -6.86 7.65 -6.47
N ASP A 27 -5.92 7.21 -5.62
CA ASP A 27 -4.61 6.72 -6.06
C ASP A 27 -4.20 5.41 -5.38
N PHE A 28 -3.07 4.85 -5.82
CA PHE A 28 -2.41 3.67 -5.27
C PHE A 28 -0.93 3.93 -4.99
N PHE A 29 -0.31 3.10 -4.17
CA PHE A 29 1.11 3.20 -3.85
C PHE A 29 1.67 1.88 -3.34
N ASN A 30 2.99 1.72 -3.42
CA ASN A 30 3.69 0.64 -2.74
C ASN A 30 4.15 1.06 -1.34
N MET A 31 4.10 0.11 -0.41
CA MET A 31 4.55 0.30 0.97
C MET A 31 5.52 -0.80 1.37
N GLN A 32 6.55 -0.45 2.15
CA GLN A 32 7.34 -1.41 2.89
C GLN A 32 7.20 -1.19 4.40
N VAL A 33 6.88 -2.27 5.12
CA VAL A 33 6.85 -2.32 6.58
C VAL A 33 8.08 -3.09 7.07
N THR A 34 8.92 -2.46 7.87
CA THR A 34 10.06 -3.12 8.53
C THR A 34 9.77 -3.26 10.02
N LEU A 35 9.61 -4.49 10.51
CA LEU A 35 9.41 -4.77 11.93
C LEU A 35 10.72 -4.59 12.71
N ALA A 36 10.62 -4.39 14.03
CA ALA A 36 11.79 -4.27 14.91
C ALA A 36 12.77 -5.47 14.86
N CYS A 37 12.29 -6.66 14.49
CA CYS A 37 13.13 -7.86 14.30
C CYS A 37 13.83 -7.91 12.92
N GLY A 38 13.66 -6.88 12.08
CA GLY A 38 14.23 -6.81 10.73
C GLY A 38 13.39 -7.47 9.65
N THR A 39 12.30 -8.18 9.99
CA THR A 39 11.39 -8.74 8.98
C THR A 39 10.74 -7.63 8.18
N LYS A 40 10.78 -7.73 6.85
CA LYS A 40 10.21 -6.77 5.90
C LYS A 40 8.98 -7.36 5.23
N TYR A 41 7.99 -6.51 5.00
CA TYR A 41 6.80 -6.80 4.19
C TYR A 41 6.66 -5.73 3.12
N ALA A 42 6.35 -6.12 1.89
CA ALA A 42 6.06 -5.23 0.77
C ALA A 42 4.61 -5.43 0.33
N LEU A 43 3.87 -4.33 0.17
CA LEU A 43 2.46 -4.34 -0.16
C LEU A 43 2.17 -3.35 -1.29
N ASN A 44 1.34 -3.76 -2.24
CA ASN A 44 0.65 -2.86 -3.16
C ASN A 44 -0.69 -2.42 -2.55
N VAL A 45 -0.86 -1.11 -2.35
CA VAL A 45 -1.97 -0.54 -1.57
C VAL A 45 -2.80 0.37 -2.45
N TRP A 46 -4.11 0.14 -2.52
CA TRP A 46 -5.03 0.99 -3.27
C TRP A 46 -5.96 1.75 -2.34
N THR A 47 -6.40 2.92 -2.77
CA THR A 47 -7.55 3.57 -2.14
C THR A 47 -8.87 2.97 -2.62
N PHE A 48 -9.92 3.11 -1.82
CA PHE A 48 -11.24 2.60 -2.21
C PHE A 48 -11.76 3.23 -3.51
N LYS A 49 -11.54 4.54 -3.75
CA LYS A 49 -12.01 5.16 -5.00
C LYS A 49 -11.10 4.85 -6.18
N TYR A 50 -9.81 4.56 -5.95
CA TYR A 50 -8.91 4.14 -7.02
C TYR A 50 -9.40 2.86 -7.70
N LEU A 51 -10.04 1.91 -6.97
CA LEU A 51 -10.64 0.74 -7.61
C LEU A 51 -11.66 1.12 -8.69
N SER A 52 -12.55 2.08 -8.40
CA SER A 52 -13.54 2.54 -9.38
C SER A 52 -12.89 3.19 -10.59
N LYS A 53 -11.88 4.05 -10.36
CA LYS A 53 -11.09 4.70 -11.42
C LYS A 53 -10.36 3.66 -12.28
N SER A 54 -9.72 2.67 -11.65
CA SER A 54 -8.98 1.62 -12.35
C SER A 54 -9.89 0.77 -13.24
N ILE A 55 -11.11 0.44 -12.79
CA ILE A 55 -12.10 -0.27 -13.62
C ILE A 55 -12.49 0.56 -14.86
N GLU A 56 -12.70 1.87 -14.69
CA GLU A 56 -12.99 2.78 -15.81
C GLU A 56 -11.82 2.82 -16.81
N GLU A 57 -10.59 3.01 -16.32
CA GLU A 57 -9.38 2.97 -17.15
C GLU A 57 -9.25 1.63 -17.90
N CYS A 58 -9.52 0.51 -17.23
CA CYS A 58 -9.48 -0.82 -17.85
C CYS A 58 -10.53 -0.98 -18.95
N SER A 59 -11.69 -0.32 -18.83
CA SER A 59 -12.71 -0.33 -19.89
C SER A 59 -12.21 0.31 -21.18
N GLU A 60 -11.32 1.31 -21.07
CA GLU A 60 -10.70 2.00 -22.20
C GLU A 60 -9.51 1.24 -22.78
N THR A 61 -8.68 0.64 -21.92
CA THR A 61 -7.45 -0.06 -22.34
C THR A 61 -7.68 -1.51 -22.77
N GLY A 62 -8.78 -2.13 -22.32
CA GLY A 62 -9.07 -3.56 -22.51
C GLY A 62 -8.35 -4.48 -21.50
N GLU A 63 -7.58 -3.91 -20.57
CA GLU A 63 -6.90 -4.67 -19.52
C GLU A 63 -7.89 -5.35 -18.58
N TYR A 64 -7.44 -6.47 -17.97
CA TYR A 64 -8.24 -7.29 -17.07
C TYR A 64 -9.65 -7.62 -17.58
N LEU A 65 -9.74 -7.95 -18.87
CA LEU A 65 -11.00 -8.18 -19.58
C LEU A 65 -11.94 -6.97 -19.44
N SER A 66 -11.44 -5.79 -19.81
CA SER A 66 -12.15 -4.51 -19.70
C SER A 66 -12.68 -4.22 -18.29
N GLY A 67 -11.87 -4.50 -17.25
CA GLY A 67 -12.22 -4.24 -15.86
C GLY A 67 -13.15 -5.29 -15.20
N CYS A 68 -13.33 -6.45 -15.82
CA CYS A 68 -14.15 -7.53 -15.25
C CYS A 68 -13.51 -8.20 -14.02
N TYR A 69 -12.20 -8.06 -13.85
CA TYR A 69 -11.47 -8.52 -12.66
C TYR A 69 -10.26 -7.62 -12.37
N HIS A 70 -9.63 -7.78 -11.22
CA HIS A 70 -8.29 -7.27 -10.92
C HIS A 70 -7.55 -8.32 -10.08
N SER A 71 -6.26 -8.50 -10.33
CA SER A 71 -5.47 -9.54 -9.66
C SER A 71 -4.98 -9.15 -8.26
N ALA A 72 -4.81 -7.87 -7.96
CA ALA A 72 -4.41 -7.37 -6.63
C ALA A 72 -4.77 -5.88 -6.56
N PRO A 73 -5.12 -5.38 -5.35
CA PRO A 73 -4.10 -5.02 -4.38
C PRO A 73 -3.98 -5.98 -3.20
N ASP A 74 -2.89 -5.82 -2.43
CA ASP A 74 -2.71 -6.48 -1.15
C ASP A 74 -3.64 -5.91 -0.07
N LEU A 75 -3.87 -4.59 -0.11
CA LEU A 75 -4.59 -3.85 0.91
C LEU A 75 -5.37 -2.68 0.30
N PHE A 76 -6.57 -2.43 0.85
CA PHE A 76 -7.32 -1.21 0.58
C PHE A 76 -7.30 -0.26 1.78
N VAL A 77 -7.17 1.04 1.51
CA VAL A 77 -7.22 2.11 2.52
C VAL A 77 -8.13 3.25 2.07
N ALA A 78 -8.50 4.14 3.01
CA ALA A 78 -9.36 5.27 2.66
C ALA A 78 -8.61 6.37 1.88
N ARG A 79 -7.33 6.61 2.18
CA ARG A 79 -6.52 7.68 1.56
C ARG A 79 -5.01 7.47 1.75
N LEU A 80 -4.22 8.12 0.91
CA LEU A 80 -2.75 8.24 1.00
C LEU A 80 -2.36 9.26 2.08
N ASP A 81 -2.46 8.85 3.35
CA ASP A 81 -2.16 9.71 4.51
C ASP A 81 -1.30 8.94 5.51
N ARG A 82 -0.06 9.39 5.77
CA ARG A 82 0.88 8.71 6.68
C ARG A 82 0.24 8.40 8.04
N ALA A 83 -0.52 9.32 8.62
CA ALA A 83 -1.14 9.11 9.93
C ALA A 83 -2.20 7.99 9.90
N LEU A 84 -2.95 7.88 8.80
CA LEU A 84 -3.86 6.76 8.59
C LEU A 84 -3.08 5.45 8.38
N ILE A 85 -2.07 5.45 7.51
CA ILE A 85 -1.29 4.24 7.18
C ILE A 85 -0.58 3.68 8.42
N GLU A 86 0.00 4.54 9.26
CA GLU A 86 0.59 4.11 10.53
C GLU A 86 -0.42 3.41 11.44
N ARG A 87 -1.65 3.93 11.53
CA ARG A 87 -2.72 3.30 12.31
C ARG A 87 -3.14 1.95 11.71
N VAL A 88 -3.24 1.86 10.39
CA VAL A 88 -3.59 0.62 9.68
C VAL A 88 -2.53 -0.46 9.92
N VAL A 89 -1.24 -0.12 9.76
CA VAL A 89 -0.15 -1.08 10.00
C VAL A 89 -0.07 -1.50 11.47
N ALA A 90 -0.27 -0.56 12.40
CA ALA A 90 -0.33 -0.89 13.83
C ALA A 90 -1.46 -1.88 14.14
N ASP A 91 -2.63 -1.69 13.53
CA ASP A 91 -3.78 -2.59 13.66
C ASP A 91 -3.49 -3.98 13.08
N LEU A 92 -2.94 -4.06 11.86
CA LEU A 92 -2.54 -5.33 11.23
C LEU A 92 -1.53 -6.11 12.08
N ILE A 93 -0.55 -5.42 12.68
CA ILE A 93 0.42 -6.05 13.59
C ILE A 93 -0.27 -6.54 14.87
N ALA A 94 -1.12 -5.72 15.48
CA ALA A 94 -1.84 -6.07 16.71
C ALA A 94 -2.74 -7.30 16.50
N GLN A 95 -3.36 -7.41 15.32
CA GLN A 95 -4.21 -8.53 14.94
C GLN A 95 -3.45 -9.75 14.38
N ARG A 96 -2.12 -9.67 14.24
CA ARG A 96 -1.29 -10.68 13.55
C ARG A 96 -1.79 -10.98 12.12
N ALA A 97 -2.22 -9.94 11.41
CA ALA A 97 -2.84 -9.99 10.09
C ALA A 97 -1.86 -9.65 8.94
N LEU A 98 -0.58 -9.41 9.23
CA LEU A 98 0.45 -9.37 8.20
C LEU A 98 0.63 -10.77 7.60
N LYS A 99 0.38 -10.88 6.30
CA LYS A 99 0.38 -12.17 5.61
C LYS A 99 1.79 -12.58 5.17
N GLU A 100 2.04 -13.89 5.09
CA GLU A 100 3.34 -14.40 4.64
C GLU A 100 3.59 -14.12 3.15
N GLU A 101 2.56 -14.02 2.31
CA GLU A 101 2.74 -13.65 0.89
C GLU A 101 3.31 -12.23 0.68
N TRP A 102 3.14 -11.34 1.66
CA TRP A 102 3.69 -9.97 1.61
C TRP A 102 5.15 -9.90 2.07
N LYS A 103 5.67 -10.98 2.66
CA LYS A 103 6.98 -10.97 3.30
C LYS A 103 8.09 -10.95 2.26
N VAL A 104 9.03 -10.03 2.41
CA VAL A 104 10.19 -9.94 1.52
C VAL A 104 11.18 -11.05 1.87
N PRO A 105 11.53 -11.95 0.93
CA PRO A 105 12.55 -12.97 1.17
C PRO A 105 13.92 -12.35 1.47
N ALA A 106 14.66 -12.94 2.40
CA ALA A 106 16.00 -12.48 2.82
C ALA A 106 17.06 -12.50 1.69
N GLN A 107 16.75 -13.06 0.51
CA GLN A 107 17.67 -13.17 -0.63
C GLN A 107 17.56 -12.00 -1.62
N LEU A 108 16.68 -11.02 -1.37
CA LEU A 108 16.47 -9.83 -2.22
C LEU A 108 17.00 -8.54 -1.58
N GLU A 109 17.86 -8.62 -0.56
CA GLU A 109 18.33 -7.43 0.17
C GLU A 109 19.37 -6.58 -0.57
N ASP A 110 19.94 -7.08 -1.68
CA ASP A 110 21.03 -6.43 -2.45
C ASP A 110 20.69 -6.27 -3.94
N SER A 111 19.69 -5.45 -4.29
CA SER A 111 19.47 -5.02 -5.69
C SER A 111 19.09 -3.55 -5.76
#